data_AF-A0A3N5MRA9-F1
#
_entry.id   AF-A0A3N5MRA9-F1
#
_cell.length_a   1.000
_cell.length_b   1.000
_cell.length_c   1.000
_cell.angle_alpha   90.00
_cell.angle_beta   90.00
_cell.angle_gamma   90.00
#
_symmetry.space_group_name_H-M   'P 1'
#
loop_
_entity.id
_entity.type
_entity.pdbx_description
1 polymer ?
#
loop_
_entity_poly.entity_id
_entity_poly.type
_entity_poly.pdbx_seq_one_letter_code
_entity_poly.pdbx_strand_id
1 'polypeptide(L)'
;MPTPTESADAAATTMFRNLSTSTKLILLCGAFIVAIAVAIYTLVAQQQIAIEFSKKELTGVHYIEAVRGVYSRLLGEPGSNPVSGPALPSAETVLSSLSTAEAGAKFNTASLEQSLATTLRRLWSESAEEGGKTGLVGEALVKARDLISRVGDDSNLALDPDLDSYYLQDTLVRQMPRLLGQIGDIRGLTGTSSVQSLSSGDETRLFASVAMARSTAEEI
;
A
#
# COMPACT_ATOMS: atom_id res chain seq x y z
N MET A 1 -67.57 21.47 8.42
CA MET A 1 -66.37 21.89 9.17
C MET A 1 -65.17 21.55 8.31
N PRO A 2 -64.46 22.53 7.76
CA PRO A 2 -63.22 22.27 7.03
C PRO A 2 -62.18 21.68 7.98
N THR A 3 -61.45 20.66 7.53
CA THR A 3 -60.43 19.98 8.33
C THR A 3 -59.18 20.85 8.48
N PRO A 4 -58.41 20.74 9.58
CA PRO A 4 -57.30 21.67 9.90
C PRO A 4 -56.20 21.76 8.83
N THR A 5 -56.04 20.75 7.97
CA THR A 5 -55.13 20.75 6.82
C THR A 5 -55.55 21.73 5.72
N GLU A 6 -56.86 21.90 5.50
CA GLU A 6 -57.43 22.74 4.45
C GLU A 6 -57.24 24.24 4.75
N SER A 7 -57.27 24.61 6.04
CA SER A 7 -57.01 25.99 6.47
C SER A 7 -55.53 26.41 6.38
N ALA A 8 -54.60 25.46 6.55
CA ALA A 8 -53.16 25.74 6.50
C ALA A 8 -52.67 25.94 5.06
N ASP A 9 -53.13 25.09 4.13
CA ASP A 9 -52.84 25.22 2.71
C ASP A 9 -53.46 26.50 2.13
N ALA A 10 -54.70 26.82 2.50
CA ALA A 10 -55.35 28.06 2.08
C ALA A 10 -54.59 29.31 2.58
N ALA A 11 -54.13 29.30 3.84
CA ALA A 11 -53.36 30.39 4.45
C ALA A 11 -52.01 30.60 3.74
N ALA A 12 -51.27 29.52 3.46
CA ALA A 12 -50.03 29.56 2.70
C ALA A 12 -50.25 30.14 1.29
N THR A 13 -51.31 29.69 0.61
CA THR A 13 -51.66 30.16 -0.74
C THR A 13 -52.02 31.66 -0.75
N THR A 14 -52.73 32.16 0.27
CA THR A 14 -53.01 33.60 0.42
C THR A 14 -51.77 34.44 0.76
N MET A 15 -50.84 33.93 1.56
CA MET A 15 -49.56 34.61 1.82
C MET A 15 -48.74 34.77 0.53
N PHE A 16 -48.62 33.70 -0.26
CA PHE A 16 -47.93 33.75 -1.56
C PHE A 16 -48.59 34.74 -2.53
N ARG A 17 -49.91 34.93 -2.45
CA ARG A 17 -50.64 35.84 -3.36
C ARG A 17 -50.31 37.32 -3.14
N ASN A 18 -50.09 37.75 -1.89
CA ASN A 18 -49.85 39.15 -1.51
C ASN A 18 -48.39 39.62 -1.64
N LEU A 19 -47.46 38.74 -2.04
CA LEU A 19 -46.06 39.12 -2.29
C LEU A 19 -45.94 39.84 -3.64
N SER A 20 -45.12 40.91 -3.66
CA SER A 20 -44.80 41.64 -4.89
C SER A 20 -44.22 40.69 -5.94
N THR A 21 -44.47 40.97 -7.22
CA THR A 21 -43.97 40.16 -8.34
C THR A 21 -42.44 40.02 -8.29
N SER A 22 -41.73 41.05 -7.83
CA SER A 22 -40.28 41.03 -7.61
C SER A 22 -39.86 40.03 -6.53
N THR A 23 -40.60 39.93 -5.41
CA THR A 23 -40.29 38.96 -4.34
C THR A 23 -40.53 37.53 -4.80
N LYS A 24 -41.56 37.28 -5.59
CA LYS A 24 -41.84 35.96 -6.20
C LYS A 24 -40.69 35.53 -7.13
N LEU A 25 -40.19 36.45 -7.96
CA LEU A 25 -39.04 36.21 -8.83
C LEU A 25 -37.76 35.94 -8.03
N ILE A 26 -37.50 36.71 -6.97
CA ILE A 26 -36.32 36.52 -6.09
C ILE A 26 -36.37 35.16 -5.39
N LEU A 27 -37.54 34.73 -4.91
CA LEU A 27 -37.69 33.43 -4.25
C LEU A 27 -37.45 32.27 -5.24
N LEU A 28 -37.96 32.39 -6.46
CA LEU A 28 -37.70 31.43 -7.54
C LEU A 28 -36.21 31.40 -7.91
N CYS A 29 -35.58 32.56 -8.14
CA CYS A 29 -34.14 32.63 -8.41
C CYS A 29 -33.30 32.10 -7.24
N GLY A 30 -33.69 32.41 -6.00
CA GLY A 30 -33.04 31.92 -4.79
C GLY A 30 -33.10 30.39 -4.68
N ALA A 31 -34.24 29.79 -4.97
CA ALA A 31 -34.39 28.33 -5.00
C ALA A 31 -33.47 27.68 -6.05
N PHE A 32 -33.36 28.27 -7.24
CA PHE A 32 -32.41 27.81 -8.26
C PHE A 32 -30.94 27.98 -7.82
N ILE A 33 -30.59 29.11 -7.21
CA ILE A 33 -29.24 29.35 -6.68
C ILE A 33 -28.89 28.31 -5.62
N VAL A 34 -29.82 27.99 -4.71
CA VAL A 34 -29.60 26.96 -3.67
C VAL A 34 -29.38 25.59 -4.32
N ALA A 35 -30.21 25.20 -5.30
CA ALA A 35 -30.04 23.93 -5.99
C ALA A 35 -28.67 23.82 -6.69
N ILE A 36 -28.24 24.89 -7.37
CA ILE A 36 -26.91 24.97 -8.01
C ILE A 36 -25.80 24.93 -6.97
N ALA A 37 -25.91 25.68 -5.87
CA ALA A 37 -24.91 25.70 -4.80
C ALA A 37 -24.73 24.33 -4.15
N VAL A 38 -25.83 23.60 -3.91
CA VAL A 38 -25.78 22.22 -3.40
C VAL A 38 -25.08 21.31 -4.40
N ALA A 39 -25.42 21.37 -5.69
CA ALA A 39 -24.78 20.55 -6.71
C ALA A 39 -23.27 20.81 -6.80
N ILE A 40 -22.85 22.09 -6.79
CA ILE A 40 -21.44 22.48 -6.79
C ILE A 40 -20.74 21.96 -5.53
N TYR A 41 -21.35 22.14 -4.36
CA TYR A 41 -20.78 21.65 -3.10
C TYR A 41 -20.56 20.13 -3.14
N THR A 42 -21.57 19.37 -3.57
CA THR A 42 -21.45 17.91 -3.68
C THR A 42 -20.36 17.48 -4.67
N LEU A 43 -20.24 18.18 -5.81
CA LEU A 43 -19.22 17.89 -6.80
C LEU A 43 -17.82 18.17 -6.26
N VAL A 44 -17.62 19.31 -5.59
CA VAL A 44 -16.33 19.67 -4.99
C VAL A 44 -15.95 18.67 -3.89
N ALA A 45 -16.90 18.28 -3.04
CA ALA A 45 -16.67 17.29 -2.00
C ALA A 45 -16.25 15.93 -2.57
N GLN A 46 -16.91 15.46 -3.64
CA GLN A 46 -16.53 14.22 -4.33
C GLN A 46 -15.12 14.30 -4.94
N GLN A 47 -14.79 15.42 -5.58
CA GLN A 47 -13.46 15.61 -6.16
C GLN A 47 -12.36 15.65 -5.09
N GLN A 48 -12.63 16.22 -3.92
CA GLN A 48 -11.68 16.24 -2.81
C GLN A 48 -11.41 14.85 -2.24
N ILE A 49 -12.42 13.98 -2.15
CA ILE A 49 -12.25 12.57 -1.76
C ILE A 49 -11.35 11.84 -2.77
N ALA A 50 -11.60 12.02 -4.06
CA ALA A 50 -10.79 11.40 -5.11
C ALA A 50 -9.32 11.87 -5.05
N ILE A 51 -9.09 13.17 -4.82
CA ILE A 51 -7.73 13.72 -4.67
C ILE A 51 -7.04 13.15 -3.44
N GLU A 52 -7.73 13.02 -2.30
CA GLU A 52 -7.14 12.43 -1.09
C GLU A 52 -6.79 10.96 -1.30
N PHE A 53 -7.63 10.23 -2.02
CA PHE A 53 -7.38 8.83 -2.42
C PHE A 53 -6.12 8.73 -3.26
N SER A 54 -6.02 9.48 -4.37
CA SER A 54 -4.84 9.44 -5.25
C SER A 54 -3.55 9.90 -4.57
N LYS A 55 -3.63 10.83 -3.61
CA LYS A 55 -2.47 11.24 -2.81
C LYS A 55 -1.95 10.10 -1.94
N LYS A 56 -2.86 9.31 -1.34
CA LYS A 56 -2.49 8.13 -0.54
C LYS A 56 -1.85 7.06 -1.42
N GLU A 57 -2.40 6.83 -2.62
CA GLU A 57 -1.83 5.88 -3.57
C GLU A 57 -0.42 6.28 -4.03
N LEU A 58 -0.22 7.53 -4.41
CA LEU A 58 1.09 8.03 -4.81
C LEU A 58 2.12 7.86 -3.68
N THR A 59 1.73 8.16 -2.45
CA THR A 59 2.60 7.96 -1.27
C THR A 59 2.88 6.46 -1.04
N GLY A 60 1.87 5.60 -1.21
CA GLY A 60 2.02 4.15 -1.10
C GLY A 60 2.98 3.56 -2.15
N VAL A 61 2.86 3.99 -3.42
CA VAL A 61 3.80 3.59 -4.49
C VAL A 61 5.23 4.01 -4.17
N HIS A 62 5.43 5.26 -3.72
CA HIS A 62 6.75 5.75 -3.34
C HIS A 62 7.35 4.94 -2.18
N TYR A 63 6.51 4.54 -1.23
CA TYR A 63 6.93 3.66 -0.14
C TYR A 63 7.32 2.26 -0.64
N ILE A 64 6.51 1.64 -1.51
CA ILE A 64 6.83 0.32 -2.10
C ILE A 64 8.13 0.37 -2.91
N GLU A 65 8.39 1.48 -3.62
CA GLU A 65 9.66 1.71 -4.30
C GLU A 65 10.85 1.77 -3.33
N ALA A 66 10.70 2.41 -2.16
CA ALA A 66 11.73 2.40 -1.12
C ALA A 66 11.98 0.97 -0.60
N VAL A 67 10.92 0.17 -0.38
CA VAL A 67 11.05 -1.23 0.03
C VAL A 67 11.71 -2.09 -1.06
N ARG A 68 11.41 -1.85 -2.35
CA ARG A 68 12.07 -2.54 -3.48
C ARG A 68 13.60 -2.37 -3.46
N GLY A 69 14.07 -1.20 -3.02
CA GLY A 69 15.50 -0.94 -2.80
C GLY A 69 16.13 -1.82 -1.71
N VAL A 70 15.34 -2.30 -0.74
CA VAL A 70 15.77 -3.27 0.27
C VAL A 70 15.89 -4.67 -0.35
N TYR A 71 14.91 -5.09 -1.15
CA TYR A 71 14.94 -6.38 -1.84
C TYR A 71 16.16 -6.53 -2.77
N SER A 72 16.45 -5.53 -3.60
CA SER A 72 17.59 -5.59 -4.52
C SER A 72 18.94 -5.70 -3.81
N ARG A 73 19.04 -5.14 -2.59
CA ARG A 73 20.22 -5.21 -1.74
C ARG A 73 20.33 -6.54 -0.98
N LEU A 74 19.20 -7.12 -0.54
CA LEU A 74 19.15 -8.42 0.16
C LEU A 74 19.36 -9.61 -0.79
N LEU A 75 18.83 -9.55 -2.02
CA LEU A 75 18.98 -10.60 -3.02
C LEU A 75 20.16 -10.38 -3.98
N GLY A 76 20.78 -9.20 -3.98
CA GLY A 76 21.98 -8.94 -4.77
C GLY A 76 23.14 -9.81 -4.31
N GLU A 77 23.72 -10.59 -5.22
CA GLU A 77 25.01 -11.23 -4.94
C GLU A 77 26.10 -10.16 -4.80
N PRO A 78 27.08 -10.34 -3.89
CA PRO A 78 28.30 -9.55 -3.88
C PRO A 78 29.16 -9.93 -5.10
N GLY A 79 28.82 -9.46 -6.31
CA GLY A 79 29.62 -9.86 -7.48
C GLY A 79 29.27 -9.31 -8.87
N SER A 80 28.05 -8.87 -9.16
CA SER A 80 27.68 -8.53 -10.55
C SER A 80 27.23 -7.08 -10.76
N ASN A 81 28.10 -6.12 -10.43
CA ASN A 81 28.46 -5.00 -11.31
C ASN A 81 29.50 -4.07 -10.63
N PRO A 82 30.63 -3.74 -11.30
CA PRO A 82 31.67 -2.85 -10.78
C PRO A 82 31.34 -1.38 -11.04
N VAL A 83 30.16 -0.93 -10.61
CA VAL A 83 29.94 0.49 -10.32
C VAL A 83 29.96 0.58 -8.82
N SER A 84 30.96 1.29 -8.29
CA SER A 84 31.10 1.67 -6.88
C SER A 84 29.77 2.18 -6.31
N GLY A 85 28.92 1.26 -5.85
CA GLY A 85 27.77 1.54 -5.02
C GLY A 85 28.25 1.49 -3.58
N PRO A 86 27.81 2.42 -2.71
CA PRO A 86 28.17 2.36 -1.31
C PRO A 86 27.72 1.02 -0.71
N ALA A 87 28.41 0.60 0.35
CA ALA A 87 28.06 -0.56 1.18
C ALA A 87 26.54 -0.69 1.36
N LEU A 88 26.06 -1.92 1.59
CA LEU A 88 24.68 -2.18 2.00
C LEU A 88 24.25 -1.09 3.02
N PRO A 89 23.17 -0.34 2.76
CA PRO A 89 22.79 0.81 3.57
C PRO A 89 22.56 0.33 5.00
N SER A 90 23.11 1.03 5.99
CA SER A 90 22.83 0.72 7.40
C SER A 90 21.32 0.72 7.65
N ALA A 91 20.86 -0.06 8.64
CA ALA A 91 19.44 -0.17 9.00
C ALA A 91 18.78 1.20 9.19
N GLU A 92 19.57 2.16 9.68
CA GLU A 92 19.19 3.55 9.94
C GLU A 92 18.88 4.31 8.64
N THR A 93 19.65 4.07 7.57
CA THR A 93 19.40 4.68 6.25
C THR A 93 18.18 4.07 5.55
N VAL A 94 17.96 2.76 5.71
CA VAL A 94 16.72 2.10 5.25
C VAL A 94 15.51 2.69 5.99
N LEU A 95 15.58 2.76 7.33
CA LEU A 95 14.51 3.33 8.15
C LEU A 95 14.25 4.81 7.83
N SER A 96 15.30 5.58 7.58
CA SER A 96 15.16 6.99 7.17
C SER A 96 14.48 7.11 5.80
N SER A 97 14.80 6.22 4.86
CA SER A 97 14.15 6.22 3.54
C SER A 97 12.66 5.82 3.60
N LEU A 98 12.32 4.84 4.44
CA LEU A 98 10.93 4.39 4.65
C LEU A 98 10.10 5.47 5.35
N SER A 99 10.62 6.06 6.43
CA SER A 99 9.96 7.16 7.13
C SER A 99 9.82 8.43 6.28
N THR A 100 10.79 8.71 5.41
CA THR A 100 10.68 9.80 4.42
C THR A 100 9.58 9.50 3.41
N ALA A 101 9.45 8.24 2.97
CA ALA A 101 8.41 7.83 2.04
C ALA A 101 7.00 7.86 2.69
N GLU A 102 6.89 7.65 4.01
CA GLU A 102 5.64 7.78 4.77
C GLU A 102 5.27 9.25 5.09
N ALA A 103 6.13 10.23 4.80
CA ALA A 103 5.89 11.63 5.20
C ALA A 103 4.61 12.26 4.59
N GLY A 104 4.09 11.69 3.49
CA GLY A 104 2.86 12.14 2.83
C GLY A 104 1.56 11.54 3.41
N ALA A 105 1.62 10.38 4.06
CA ALA A 105 0.45 9.64 4.56
C ALA A 105 0.88 8.61 5.61
N LYS A 106 0.16 8.53 6.74
CA LYS A 106 0.47 7.58 7.82
C LYS A 106 -0.14 6.21 7.55
N PHE A 107 0.70 5.19 7.41
CA PHE A 107 0.34 3.79 7.14
C PHE A 107 0.56 2.88 8.37
N ASN A 108 0.83 3.47 9.53
CA ASN A 108 1.05 2.75 10.80
C ASN A 108 2.15 1.68 10.71
N THR A 109 3.18 1.92 9.88
CA THR A 109 4.26 0.98 9.58
C THR A 109 5.35 0.97 10.65
N ALA A 110 5.35 1.92 11.58
CA ALA A 110 6.41 2.13 12.58
C ALA A 110 6.85 0.84 13.32
N SER A 111 5.92 -0.04 13.69
CA SER A 111 6.25 -1.30 14.37
C SER A 111 6.94 -2.32 13.45
N LEU A 112 6.46 -2.42 12.20
CA LEU A 112 7.00 -3.31 11.17
C LEU A 112 8.37 -2.82 10.68
N GLU A 113 8.53 -1.52 10.50
CA GLU A 113 9.81 -0.87 10.17
C GLU A 113 10.87 -1.12 11.23
N GLN A 114 10.51 -0.98 12.51
CA GLN A 114 11.42 -1.26 13.62
C GLN A 114 11.82 -2.74 13.69
N SER A 115 10.86 -3.63 13.39
CA SER A 115 11.10 -5.08 13.32
C SER A 115 12.07 -5.44 12.18
N LEU A 116 11.87 -4.84 11.00
CA LEU A 116 12.77 -4.98 9.86
C LEU A 116 14.16 -4.44 10.19
N ALA A 117 14.25 -3.23 10.73
CA ALA A 117 15.52 -2.61 11.12
C ALA A 117 16.29 -3.47 12.13
N THR A 118 15.60 -4.13 13.05
CA THR A 118 16.24 -5.03 14.02
C THR A 118 16.83 -6.28 13.37
N THR A 119 16.11 -6.93 12.46
CA THR A 119 16.60 -8.10 11.71
C THR A 119 17.78 -7.71 10.82
N LEU A 120 17.66 -6.56 10.16
CA LEU A 120 18.71 -5.98 9.33
C LEU A 120 19.99 -5.68 10.13
N ARG A 121 19.90 -5.07 11.32
CA ARG A 121 21.07 -4.88 12.21
C ARG A 121 21.74 -6.20 12.61
N ARG A 122 20.94 -7.25 12.85
CA ARG A 122 21.48 -8.59 13.15
C ARG A 122 22.21 -9.17 11.94
N LEU A 123 21.63 -9.03 10.75
CA LEU A 123 22.24 -9.47 9.50
C LEU A 123 23.60 -8.80 9.24
N TRP A 124 23.71 -7.50 9.53
CA TRP A 124 24.95 -6.73 9.37
C TRP A 124 25.95 -6.87 10.50
N SER A 125 25.59 -7.51 11.61
CA SER A 125 26.57 -7.82 12.65
C SER A 125 27.50 -8.92 12.16
N GLU A 126 28.82 -8.70 12.22
CA GLU A 126 29.86 -9.65 11.76
C GLU A 126 29.81 -11.02 12.48
N SER A 127 29.03 -11.12 13.55
CA SER A 127 28.88 -12.29 14.43
C SER A 127 28.03 -13.43 13.85
N ALA A 128 27.34 -13.24 12.72
CA ALA A 128 26.46 -14.28 12.19
C ALA A 128 27.25 -15.33 11.36
N GLU A 129 27.19 -16.60 11.80
CA GLU A 129 27.56 -17.78 11.00
C GLU A 129 26.94 -17.70 9.61
N GLU A 130 27.63 -18.21 8.59
CA GLU A 130 27.23 -18.08 7.18
C GLU A 130 25.82 -18.63 6.91
N GLY A 131 25.45 -19.74 7.57
CA GLY A 131 24.09 -20.29 7.53
C GLY A 131 23.05 -19.49 8.34
N GLY A 132 23.48 -18.78 9.39
CA GLY A 132 22.63 -17.87 10.16
C GLY A 132 22.31 -16.59 9.40
N LYS A 133 23.24 -16.09 8.58
CA LYS A 133 23.04 -14.95 7.68
C LYS A 133 21.94 -15.23 6.66
N THR A 134 21.92 -16.41 6.06
CA THR A 134 20.92 -16.75 5.03
C THR A 134 19.51 -16.87 5.62
N GLY A 135 19.36 -17.39 6.85
CA GLY A 135 18.09 -17.37 7.58
C GLY A 135 17.61 -15.95 7.92
N LEU A 136 18.51 -15.06 8.31
CA LEU A 136 18.20 -13.64 8.59
C LEU A 136 17.82 -12.86 7.32
N VAL A 137 18.37 -13.21 6.15
CA VAL A 137 17.93 -12.68 4.86
C VAL A 137 16.47 -13.07 4.59
N GLY A 138 16.13 -14.35 4.75
CA GLY A 138 14.74 -14.82 4.61
C GLY A 138 13.78 -14.09 5.56
N GLU A 139 14.15 -13.95 6.84
CA GLU A 139 13.34 -13.20 7.82
C GLU A 139 13.17 -11.72 7.43
N ALA A 140 14.22 -11.06 6.92
CA ALA A 140 14.15 -9.68 6.46
C ALA A 140 13.22 -9.53 5.24
N LEU A 141 13.22 -10.50 4.32
CA LEU A 141 12.32 -10.50 3.15
C LEU A 141 10.86 -10.66 3.57
N VAL A 142 10.56 -11.53 4.53
CA VAL A 142 9.21 -11.67 5.08
C VAL A 142 8.74 -10.35 5.69
N LYS A 143 9.55 -9.70 6.52
CA LYS A 143 9.20 -8.41 7.13
C LYS A 143 9.02 -7.29 6.11
N ALA A 144 9.85 -7.27 5.06
CA ALA A 144 9.69 -6.33 3.96
C ALA A 144 8.40 -6.57 3.17
N ARG A 145 7.97 -7.83 3.00
CA ARG A 145 6.69 -8.17 2.38
C ARG A 145 5.50 -7.74 3.24
N ASP A 146 5.57 -7.94 4.55
CA ASP A 146 4.51 -7.52 5.47
C ASP A 146 4.31 -6.00 5.43
N LEU A 147 5.40 -5.23 5.30
CA LEU A 147 5.35 -3.78 5.07
C LEU A 147 4.63 -3.43 3.77
N ILE A 148 4.96 -4.09 2.66
CA ILE A 148 4.30 -3.86 1.36
C ILE A 148 2.81 -4.19 1.45
N SER A 149 2.44 -5.28 2.12
CA SER A 149 1.02 -5.64 2.33
C SER A 149 0.30 -4.58 3.13
N ARG A 150 0.87 -4.16 4.27
CA ARG A 150 0.27 -3.14 5.14
C ARG A 150 0.07 -1.81 4.41
N VAL A 151 1.08 -1.38 3.67
CA VAL A 151 1.02 -0.15 2.88
C VAL A 151 0.05 -0.30 1.73
N GLY A 152 0.01 -1.44 1.05
CA GLY A 152 -0.98 -1.73 0.00
C GLY A 152 -2.42 -1.57 0.49
N ASP A 153 -2.70 -2.03 1.71
CA ASP A 153 -4.01 -1.90 2.35
C ASP A 153 -4.29 -0.43 2.78
N ASP A 154 -3.36 0.22 3.49
CA ASP A 154 -3.58 1.55 4.07
C ASP A 154 -3.46 2.70 3.04
N SER A 155 -2.83 2.48 1.88
CA SER A 155 -2.70 3.45 0.78
C SER A 155 -3.82 3.38 -0.27
N ASN A 156 -4.77 2.47 -0.07
CA ASN A 156 -5.82 2.10 -1.02
C ASN A 156 -5.35 1.48 -2.33
N LEU A 157 -4.05 1.15 -2.50
CA LEU A 157 -3.57 0.41 -3.66
C LEU A 157 -4.36 -0.90 -3.83
N ALA A 158 -4.71 -1.58 -2.73
CA ALA A 158 -5.52 -2.80 -2.75
C ALA A 158 -6.95 -2.63 -3.27
N LEU A 159 -7.42 -1.39 -3.43
CA LEU A 159 -8.81 -1.07 -3.77
C LEU A 159 -8.97 -0.50 -5.19
N ASP A 160 -7.94 -0.50 -6.04
CA ASP A 160 -8.06 0.03 -7.40
C ASP A 160 -9.18 -0.70 -8.18
N PRO A 161 -10.24 0.02 -8.61
CA PRO A 161 -11.38 -0.58 -9.31
C PRO A 161 -11.12 -0.84 -10.80
N ASP A 162 -10.03 -0.34 -11.38
CA ASP A 162 -9.69 -0.58 -12.78
C ASP A 162 -8.98 -1.93 -12.95
N LEU A 163 -9.50 -2.79 -13.84
CA LEU A 163 -9.01 -4.15 -14.06
C LEU A 163 -7.54 -4.17 -14.51
N ASP A 164 -7.12 -3.22 -15.35
CA ASP A 164 -5.77 -3.22 -15.91
C ASP A 164 -4.73 -2.79 -14.86
N SER A 165 -5.08 -1.80 -14.01
CA SER A 165 -4.25 -1.39 -12.88
C SER A 165 -4.27 -2.41 -11.74
N TYR A 166 -5.38 -3.13 -11.55
CA TYR A 166 -5.50 -4.19 -10.57
C TYR A 166 -4.45 -5.30 -10.78
N TYR A 167 -4.22 -5.74 -12.02
CA TYR A 167 -3.20 -6.78 -12.27
C TYR A 167 -1.78 -6.27 -12.02
N LEU A 168 -1.49 -5.01 -12.40
CA LEU A 168 -0.19 -4.40 -12.13
C LEU A 168 0.03 -4.23 -10.61
N GLN A 169 -0.99 -3.81 -9.89
CA GLN A 169 -0.99 -3.67 -8.45
C GLN A 169 -0.85 -5.02 -7.75
N ASP A 170 -1.61 -6.04 -8.11
CA ASP A 170 -1.48 -7.39 -7.56
C ASP A 170 -0.08 -7.96 -7.83
N THR A 171 0.44 -7.78 -9.05
CA THR A 171 1.79 -8.21 -9.42
C THR A 171 2.85 -7.53 -8.55
N LEU A 172 2.81 -6.20 -8.42
CA LEU A 172 3.85 -5.44 -7.71
C LEU A 172 3.72 -5.51 -6.18
N VAL A 173 2.51 -5.56 -5.64
CA VAL A 173 2.23 -5.50 -4.20
C VAL A 173 2.19 -6.90 -3.57
N ARG A 174 1.72 -7.92 -4.30
CA ARG A 174 1.47 -9.26 -3.74
C ARG A 174 2.34 -10.34 -4.36
N GLN A 175 2.28 -10.50 -5.68
CA GLN A 175 2.89 -11.65 -6.35
C GLN A 175 4.43 -11.56 -6.39
N MET A 176 4.98 -10.40 -6.77
CA MET A 176 6.42 -10.21 -6.90
C MET A 176 7.16 -10.25 -5.55
N PRO A 177 6.69 -9.61 -4.46
CA PRO A 177 7.29 -9.77 -3.14
C PRO A 177 7.20 -11.21 -2.63
N ARG A 178 6.11 -11.94 -2.94
CA ARG A 178 5.96 -13.36 -2.61
C ARG A 178 7.00 -14.21 -3.31
N LEU A 179 7.20 -14.03 -4.62
CA LEU A 179 8.24 -14.72 -5.38
C LEU A 179 9.64 -14.43 -4.84
N LEU A 180 9.95 -13.16 -4.57
CA LEU A 180 11.26 -12.77 -4.04
C LEU A 180 11.53 -13.40 -2.66
N GLY A 181 10.52 -13.50 -1.79
CA GLY A 181 10.62 -14.22 -0.53
C GLY A 181 10.92 -15.71 -0.73
N GLN A 182 10.19 -16.38 -1.64
CA GLN A 182 10.40 -17.80 -1.94
C GLN A 182 11.80 -18.08 -2.53
N ILE A 183 12.30 -17.19 -3.40
CA ILE A 183 13.68 -17.26 -3.92
C ILE A 183 14.69 -17.06 -2.79
N GLY A 184 14.41 -16.16 -1.86
CA GLY A 184 15.20 -15.97 -0.64
C GLY A 184 15.28 -17.22 0.22
N ASP A 185 14.15 -17.91 0.42
CA ASP A 185 14.09 -19.17 1.18
C ASP A 185 14.88 -20.29 0.49
N ILE A 186 14.76 -20.41 -0.84
CA ILE A 186 15.54 -21.37 -1.64
C ILE A 186 17.04 -21.11 -1.48
N ARG A 187 17.48 -19.84 -1.62
CA ARG A 187 18.88 -19.45 -1.39
C ARG A 187 19.31 -19.75 0.04
N GLY A 188 18.44 -19.47 1.01
CA GLY A 188 18.49 -19.89 2.41
C GLY A 188 19.00 -21.31 2.58
N LEU A 189 18.20 -22.24 2.06
CA LEU A 189 18.41 -23.67 2.20
C LEU A 189 19.61 -24.18 1.40
N THR A 190 19.90 -23.61 0.23
CA THR A 190 21.08 -24.00 -0.58
C THR A 190 22.40 -23.45 -0.05
N GLY A 191 22.38 -22.30 0.63
CA GLY A 191 23.57 -21.67 1.18
C GLY A 191 24.03 -22.28 2.52
N THR A 192 23.09 -22.84 3.30
CA THR A 192 23.37 -23.54 4.56
C THR A 192 23.91 -24.96 4.37
N SER A 193 23.67 -25.55 3.21
CA SER A 193 23.91 -26.97 2.97
C SER A 193 24.95 -27.14 1.87
N SER A 194 26.16 -27.55 2.25
CA SER A 194 27.00 -28.34 1.33
C SER A 194 26.10 -29.45 0.77
N VAL A 195 26.00 -29.55 -0.56
CA VAL A 195 25.13 -30.48 -1.30
C VAL A 195 25.26 -31.94 -0.83
N GLN A 196 26.28 -32.27 -0.02
CA GLN A 196 26.52 -33.58 0.59
C GLN A 196 25.84 -33.84 1.95
N SER A 197 25.19 -32.87 2.60
CA SER A 197 24.59 -33.04 3.94
C SER A 197 23.17 -32.46 4.07
N LEU A 198 22.36 -32.53 3.01
CA LEU A 198 20.95 -32.18 3.12
C LEU A 198 20.23 -33.22 3.99
N SER A 199 19.75 -32.80 5.16
CA SER A 199 18.83 -33.60 5.97
C SER A 199 17.56 -33.86 5.17
N SER A 200 16.91 -35.03 5.33
CA SER A 200 15.65 -35.35 4.63
C SER A 200 14.55 -34.29 4.87
N GLY A 201 14.62 -33.55 5.99
CA GLY A 201 13.75 -32.42 6.26
C GLY A 201 14.04 -31.18 5.42
N ASP A 202 15.31 -30.86 5.16
CA ASP A 202 15.72 -29.70 4.36
C ASP A 202 15.44 -29.93 2.88
N GLU A 203 15.61 -31.16 2.42
CA GLU A 203 15.27 -31.58 1.05
C GLU A 203 13.77 -31.40 0.78
N THR A 204 12.91 -31.82 1.72
CA THR A 204 11.46 -31.65 1.62
C THR A 204 11.06 -30.17 1.59
N ARG A 205 11.70 -29.33 2.41
CA ARG A 205 11.43 -27.88 2.44
C ARG A 205 11.89 -27.18 1.17
N LEU A 206 13.02 -27.61 0.60
CA LEU A 206 13.54 -27.10 -0.68
C LEU A 206 12.60 -27.47 -1.83
N PHE A 207 12.13 -28.72 -1.90
CA PHE A 207 11.14 -29.11 -2.91
C PHE A 207 9.83 -28.32 -2.76
N ALA A 208 9.37 -28.12 -1.53
CA ALA A 208 8.17 -27.32 -1.27
C ALA A 208 8.36 -25.84 -1.68
N SER A 209 9.49 -25.21 -1.37
CA SER A 209 9.76 -23.82 -1.73
C SER A 209 9.93 -23.64 -3.24
N VAL A 210 10.59 -24.57 -3.93
CA VAL A 210 10.68 -24.60 -5.41
C VAL A 210 9.32 -24.80 -6.05
N ALA A 211 8.49 -25.72 -5.54
CA ALA A 211 7.14 -25.93 -6.05
C ALA A 211 6.25 -24.70 -5.85
N MET A 212 6.33 -24.05 -4.68
CA MET A 212 5.60 -22.80 -4.41
C MET A 212 6.09 -21.64 -5.30
N ALA A 213 7.39 -21.50 -5.51
CA ALA A 213 7.96 -20.50 -6.41
C ALA A 213 7.50 -20.70 -7.85
N ARG A 214 7.53 -21.95 -8.33
CA ARG A 214 7.04 -22.31 -9.67
C ARG A 214 5.56 -22.03 -9.82
N SER A 215 4.73 -22.44 -8.86
CA SER A 215 3.29 -22.18 -8.88
C SER A 215 2.99 -20.68 -8.92
N THR A 216 3.74 -19.88 -8.15
CA THR A 216 3.53 -18.43 -8.12
C THR A 216 4.00 -17.81 -9.45
N ALA A 217 5.06 -18.33 -10.07
CA ALA A 217 5.56 -17.84 -11.37
C ALA A 217 4.65 -18.22 -12.56
N GLU A 218 3.87 -19.30 -12.44
CA GLU A 218 2.85 -19.67 -13.43
C GLU A 218 1.56 -18.84 -13.30
N GLU A 219 1.38 -18.14 -12.17
CA GLU A 219 0.21 -17.28 -11.87
C GLU A 219 0.43 -15.80 -12.25
N ILE A 220 1.68 -15.40 -12.56
CA ILE A 220 2.06 -14.07 -13.07
C ILE A 220 2.06 -14.08 -14.60
#